data_AF-A0A5B7ID85-F1
#
_entry.id   AF-A0A5B7ID85-F1
#
_cell.length_a   1.000
_cell.length_b   1.000
_cell.length_c   1.000
_cell.angle_alpha   90.00
_cell.angle_beta   90.00
_cell.angle_gamma   90.00
#
_symmetry.space_group_name_H-M   'P 1'
#
loop_
_entity.id
_entity.type
_entity.pdbx_description
1 polymer ?
#
loop_
_entity_poly.entity_id
_entity_poly.type
_entity_poly.pdbx_seq_one_letter_code
_entity_poly.pdbx_strand_id
1 'polypeptide(L)' 'MSHFSGVDNLGWKYSSGFVSADMISEHLYPSGDDTLVLMCGPPPMTNFACIPNLDKLGYSSSMRFAY' A
#
# COMPACT_ATOMS: atom_id res chain seq x y z
N MET A 1 20.93 1.50 -11.68
CA MET A 1 19.75 2.14 -11.07
C MET A 1 19.48 1.41 -9.76
N SER A 2 20.45 1.49 -8.84
CA SER A 2 20.42 2.42 -7.69
C SER A 2 19.32 2.04 -6.70
N HIS A 3 19.60 0.95 -6.00
CA HIS A 3 19.17 0.73 -4.61
C HIS A 3 19.19 2.08 -3.88
N PHE A 4 18.03 2.54 -3.42
CA PHE A 4 17.89 3.70 -2.56
C PHE A 4 18.71 3.47 -1.29
N SER A 5 19.90 4.06 -1.24
CA SER A 5 20.77 4.05 -0.08
C SER A 5 20.22 4.95 1.02
N GLY A 6 20.03 4.38 2.20
CA GLY A 6 20.08 5.13 3.46
C GLY A 6 18.85 5.00 4.34
N VAL A 7 18.72 3.89 5.07
CA VAL A 7 18.87 3.86 6.54
C VAL A 7 19.22 2.42 6.94
N ASP A 8 20.46 2.17 7.39
CA ASP A 8 20.73 1.02 8.27
C ASP A 8 20.15 1.38 9.63
N ASN A 9 18.82 1.27 9.76
CA ASN A 9 18.13 1.60 11.00
C ASN A 9 18.27 0.39 11.93
N LEU A 10 19.35 0.35 12.72
CA LEU A 10 19.80 -0.76 13.61
C LEU A 10 18.77 -1.24 14.66
N GLY A 11 17.50 -0.84 14.55
CA GLY A 11 16.37 -1.32 15.35
C GLY A 11 14.97 -1.03 14.78
N TRP A 12 14.81 -0.68 13.49
CA TRP A 12 13.47 -0.50 12.90
C TRP A 12 12.76 -1.84 12.74
N LYS A 13 11.54 -1.94 13.28
CA LYS A 13 10.77 -3.20 13.34
C LYS A 13 9.63 -3.31 12.33
N TYR A 14 9.43 -2.27 11.51
CA TYR A 14 8.30 -2.17 10.59
C TYR A 14 8.75 -2.20 9.14
N SER A 15 7.77 -2.20 8.25
CA SER A 15 7.98 -2.07 6.80
C SER A 15 8.73 -0.79 6.43
N SER A 16 9.48 -0.84 5.34
CA SER A 16 10.23 0.29 4.78
C SER A 16 10.11 0.32 3.26
N GLY A 17 10.15 1.52 2.66
CA GLY A 17 9.98 1.72 1.22
C GLY A 17 8.57 2.20 0.85
N PHE A 18 8.20 2.07 -0.42
CA PHE A 18 6.83 2.35 -0.87
C PHE A 18 5.87 1.23 -0.44
N VAL A 19 4.58 1.57 -0.32
CA VAL A 19 3.53 0.58 -0.02
C VAL A 19 3.52 -0.52 -1.08
N SER A 20 3.71 -1.77 -0.66
CA SER A 20 3.69 -2.96 -1.52
C SER A 20 2.41 -3.78 -1.32
N ALA A 21 2.15 -4.71 -2.23
CA ALA A 21 1.06 -5.68 -2.09
C ALA A 21 1.21 -6.53 -0.80
N ASP A 22 2.42 -6.98 -0.47
CA ASP A 22 2.67 -7.80 0.71
C ASP A 22 2.33 -7.03 1.99
N MET A 23 2.74 -5.75 2.07
CA MET A 23 2.38 -4.89 3.20
C MET A 23 0.86 -4.76 3.36
N ILE A 24 0.13 -4.60 2.25
CA ILE A 24 -1.34 -4.49 2.28
C ILE A 24 -1.97 -5.81 2.75
N SER A 25 -1.56 -6.95 2.21
CA SER A 25 -2.14 -8.25 2.56
C SER A 25 -1.86 -8.67 4.00
N GLU A 26 -0.73 -8.25 4.56
CA GLU A 26 -0.35 -8.56 5.93
C GLU A 26 -1.04 -7.66 6.97
N HIS A 27 -1.37 -6.42 6.59
CA HIS A 27 -1.78 -5.39 7.55
C HIS A 27 -3.21 -4.86 7.36
N LEU A 28 -3.87 -5.12 6.23
CA LEU A 28 -5.28 -4.78 6.01
C LEU A 28 -6.17 -6.03 6.05
N TYR A 29 -7.48 -5.81 6.24
CA TYR A 29 -8.47 -6.86 6.05
C TYR A 29 -8.49 -7.35 4.59
N PRO A 30 -8.74 -8.64 4.34
CA PRO A 30 -8.78 -9.18 2.99
C PRO A 30 -9.85 -8.50 2.14
N SER A 31 -9.71 -8.57 0.82
CA SER A 31 -10.74 -8.08 -0.09
C SER A 31 -12.07 -8.80 0.15
N GLY A 32 -13.15 -8.04 0.31
CA GLY A 32 -14.51 -8.53 0.48
C GLY A 32 -15.53 -7.44 0.17
N ASP A 33 -16.80 -7.82 -0.01
CA ASP A 33 -17.89 -6.91 -0.38
C ASP A 33 -18.17 -5.85 0.69
N ASP A 34 -17.78 -6.11 1.94
CA ASP A 34 -17.94 -5.24 3.10
C ASP A 34 -16.64 -4.49 3.49
N THR A 35 -15.58 -4.63 2.69
CA THR A 35 -14.27 -4.04 2.99
C THR A 35 -14.07 -2.74 2.24
N LEU A 36 -14.05 -1.62 2.98
CA LEU A 36 -13.80 -0.28 2.48
C LEU A 36 -12.32 0.11 2.66
N VAL A 37 -11.67 0.58 1.59
CA VAL A 37 -10.29 1.08 1.66
C VAL A 37 -10.26 2.59 1.44
N LEU A 38 -9.74 3.31 2.42
CA LEU A 38 -9.56 4.76 2.37
C LEU A 38 -8.08 5.08 2.16
N MET A 39 -7.78 5.87 1.15
CA MET A 39 -6.44 6.29 0.80
C MET A 39 -6.34 7.81 0.94
N CYS A 40 -5.27 8.30 1.55
CA CYS A 40 -4.95 9.72 1.57
C CYS A 40 -3.43 9.88 1.50
N GLY A 41 -2.96 10.84 0.71
CA GLY A 41 -1.53 11.11 0.56
C GLY A 41 -1.20 11.74 -0.79
N PRO A 42 0.09 11.95 -1.08
CA PRO A 42 0.51 12.52 -2.35
C PRO A 42 0.00 11.68 -3.54
N PRO A 43 -0.40 12.30 -4.68
CA PRO A 43 -0.87 11.57 -5.85
C PRO A 43 0.05 10.42 -6.32
N PRO A 44 1.39 10.52 -6.21
CA PRO A 44 2.26 9.39 -6.53
C PRO A 44 2.05 8.16 -5.64
N MET A 45 1.73 8.34 -4.35
CA MET A 45 1.47 7.24 -3.44
C MET A 45 0.18 6.51 -3.83
N THR A 46 -0.91 7.24 -4.03
CA THR A 46 -2.21 6.65 -4.35
C THR A 46 -2.19 5.98 -5.73
N ASN A 47 -1.65 6.67 -6.75
CA ASN A 47 -1.77 6.25 -8.13
C ASN A 47 -0.76 5.16 -8.53
N PHE A 48 0.42 5.12 -7.91
CA PHE A 48 1.49 4.19 -8.30
C PHE A 48 1.80 3.12 -7.26
N ALA A 49 1.51 3.34 -5.97
CA ALA A 49 1.75 2.36 -4.93
C ALA A 49 0.46 1.70 -4.43
N CYS A 50 -0.56 2.48 -4.05
CA CYS A 50 -1.76 1.91 -3.43
C CYS A 50 -2.70 1.25 -4.45
N ILE A 51 -3.22 2.00 -5.43
CA ILE A 51 -4.25 1.50 -6.36
C ILE A 51 -3.78 0.25 -7.13
N PRO A 52 -2.58 0.19 -7.74
CA PRO A 52 -2.15 -0.99 -8.48
C PRO A 52 -1.97 -2.24 -7.59
N ASN A 53 -1.48 -2.06 -6.36
CA ASN A 53 -1.33 -3.18 -5.44
C ASN A 53 -2.66 -3.67 -4.88
N LEU A 54 -3.62 -2.77 -4.62
CA LEU A 54 -4.98 -3.15 -4.27
C LEU A 54 -5.68 -3.91 -5.41
N ASP A 55 -5.44 -3.51 -6.68
CA ASP A 55 -5.94 -4.24 -7.86
C ASP A 55 -5.38 -5.66 -7.94
N LYS A 56 -4.07 -5.80 -7.75
CA LYS A 56 -3.40 -7.10 -7.70
C LYS A 56 -3.99 -8.03 -6.63
N LEU A 57 -4.44 -7.46 -5.51
CA LEU A 57 -5.01 -8.20 -4.38
C LEU A 57 -6.53 -8.38 -4.46
N GLY A 58 -7.19 -7.89 -5.52
CA GLY A 58 -8.61 -8.14 -5.77
C GLY A 58 -9.59 -7.28 -4.96
N TYR A 59 -9.16 -6.17 -4.36
CA TYR A 59 -10.10 -5.23 -3.73
C TYR A 59 -11.05 -4.65 -4.80
N SER A 60 -12.30 -4.32 -4.48
CA SER A 60 -13.17 -3.69 -5.49
C SER A 60 -12.81 -2.22 -5.71
N SER A 61 -12.78 -1.73 -6.96
CA SER A 61 -12.56 -0.31 -7.25
C SER A 61 -13.69 0.59 -6.74
N SER A 62 -14.93 0.07 -6.64
CA SER A 62 -16.06 0.80 -6.06
C SER A 62 -15.98 0.96 -4.55
N MET A 63 -15.10 0.20 -3.90
CA MET A 63 -14.89 0.19 -2.44
C MET A 63 -13.58 0.85 -2.04
N ARG A 64 -12.98 1.64 -2.93
CA ARG A 64 -11.73 2.37 -2.67
C ARG A 64 -11.93 3.84 -2.94
N PHE A 65 -11.56 4.68 -1.98
CA PHE A 65 -11.73 6.13 -2.09
C PHE A 65 -10.42 6.82 -1.73
N ALA A 66 -9.98 7.74 -2.59
CA ALA A 66 -8.83 8.60 -2.35
C ALA A 66 -9.29 10.03 -1.99
N TYR A 67 -8.71 10.60 -0.93
CA TYR A 67 -8.94 11.98 -0.49
C TYR A 67 -7.66 12.82 -0.61
#